data_AF-A0ABC9Z5C0-F1
#
_entry.id   AF-A0ABC9Z5C0-F1
#
_cell.length_a   1.000
_cell.length_b   1.000
_cell.length_c   1.000
_cell.angle_alpha   90.00
_cell.angle_beta   90.00
_cell.angle_gamma   90.00
#
_symmetry.space_group_name_H-M   'P 1'
#
loop_
_entity.id
_entity.type
_entity.pdbx_description
1 polymer ?
#
loop_
_entity_poly.entity_id
_entity_poly.type
_entity_poly.pdbx_seq_one_letter_code
_entity_poly.pdbx_strand_id
1 'polypeptide(L)'
;MVWEIARPLRMLGGVDMAGFRIHGVEAELVRAIPHPAVTVIVEFGERSFDIRERGGRSHRGSLVRGLAGGASEARVEAAECVQVRLSPLVAPALLGLPLAELGGAVVGLDELWGPDAERAA
;
A
#
# COMPACT_ATOMS: atom_id res chain seq x y z
N MET A 1 -7.36 -15.35 -11.40
CA MET A 1 -7.75 -14.18 -10.56
C MET A 1 -8.53 -13.14 -11.37
N VAL A 2 -9.53 -12.46 -10.79
CA VAL A 2 -10.26 -11.33 -11.40
C VAL A 2 -9.92 -10.04 -10.64
N TRP A 3 -9.64 -8.97 -11.38
CA TRP A 3 -9.29 -7.65 -10.85
C TRP A 3 -10.33 -6.63 -11.26
N GLU A 4 -10.97 -6.01 -10.28
CA GLU A 4 -11.80 -4.83 -10.46
C GLU A 4 -10.99 -3.61 -9.99
N ILE A 5 -10.96 -2.57 -10.82
CA ILE A 5 -10.23 -1.33 -10.53
C ILE A 5 -11.19 -0.15 -10.60
N ALA A 6 -11.30 0.57 -9.49
CA ALA A 6 -12.03 1.83 -9.41
C ALA A 6 -11.04 3.00 -9.41
N ARG A 7 -11.41 4.10 -10.06
CA ARG A 7 -10.63 5.34 -10.06
C ARG A 7 -11.44 6.48 -9.44
N PRO A 8 -10.78 7.42 -8.74
CA PRO A 8 -11.47 8.56 -8.15
C PRO A 8 -12.06 9.44 -9.25
N LEU A 9 -13.22 10.06 -8.95
CA LEU A 9 -13.86 11.02 -9.86
C LEU A 9 -13.13 12.38 -9.88
N ARG A 10 -12.29 12.65 -8.87
CA ARG A 10 -11.53 13.89 -8.74
C ARG A 10 -10.08 13.56 -8.42
N MET A 11 -9.18 14.16 -9.18
CA MET A 11 -7.75 14.09 -8.93
C MET A 11 -7.33 15.19 -7.97
N LEU A 12 -6.41 14.87 -7.06
CA LEU A 12 -5.79 15.81 -6.14
C LEU A 12 -4.32 15.99 -6.56
N GLY A 13 -3.82 17.22 -6.54
CA GLY A 13 -2.44 17.49 -6.93
C GLY A 13 -1.44 16.70 -6.08
N GLY A 14 -0.56 15.93 -6.73
CA GLY A 14 0.43 15.10 -6.03
C GLY A 14 -0.13 13.84 -5.37
N VAL A 15 -1.41 13.49 -5.60
CA VAL A 15 -2.05 12.28 -5.09
C VAL A 15 -2.74 11.55 -6.23
N ASP A 16 -2.33 10.30 -6.45
CA ASP A 16 -3.00 9.38 -7.36
C ASP A 16 -3.60 8.23 -6.56
N MET A 17 -4.76 7.75 -6.95
CA MET A 17 -5.52 6.78 -6.17
C MET A 17 -6.20 5.76 -7.09
N ALA A 18 -6.23 4.51 -6.65
CA ALA A 18 -7.03 3.47 -7.26
C ALA A 18 -7.57 2.53 -6.18
N GLY A 19 -8.86 2.19 -6.29
CA GLY A 19 -9.47 1.10 -5.53
C GLY A 19 -9.27 -0.21 -6.28
N PHE A 20 -8.97 -1.27 -5.55
CA PHE A 20 -8.80 -2.62 -6.07
C PHE A 20 -9.72 -3.57 -5.32
N ARG A 21 -10.45 -4.38 -6.07
CA ARG A 21 -11.11 -5.58 -5.56
C ARG A 21 -10.59 -6.77 -6.35
N ILE A 22 -9.97 -7.70 -5.64
CA ILE A 22 -9.29 -8.86 -6.18
C ILE A 22 -10.00 -10.10 -5.66
N HIS A 23 -10.40 -10.97 -6.58
CA HIS A 23 -11.00 -12.25 -6.27
C HIS A 23 -10.23 -13.37 -6.97
N GLY A 24 -9.59 -14.22 -6.17
CA GLY A 24 -8.92 -15.45 -6.60
C GLY A 24 -9.58 -16.68 -5.98
N VAL A 25 -9.42 -17.83 -6.63
CA VAL A 25 -9.78 -19.14 -6.06
C VAL A 25 -8.59 -19.74 -5.29
N GLU A 26 -7.38 -19.30 -5.63
CA GLU A 26 -6.12 -19.65 -4.98
C GLU A 26 -5.24 -18.40 -4.86
N ALA A 27 -4.28 -18.43 -3.94
CA ALA A 27 -3.33 -17.33 -3.77
C ALA A 27 -2.29 -17.30 -4.91
N GLU A 28 -2.18 -16.15 -5.57
CA GLU A 28 -1.19 -15.90 -6.62
C GLU A 28 -0.06 -14.98 -6.12
N LEU A 29 1.13 -15.14 -6.67
CA LEU A 29 2.25 -14.23 -6.44
C LEU A 29 2.20 -13.07 -7.43
N VAL A 30 2.00 -11.87 -6.91
CA VAL A 30 1.99 -10.62 -7.67
C VAL A 30 3.26 -9.85 -7.39
N ARG A 31 3.95 -9.42 -8.44
CA ARG A 31 5.14 -8.58 -8.29
C ARG A 31 4.74 -7.10 -8.29
N ALA A 32 5.04 -6.41 -7.20
CA ALA A 32 4.87 -4.96 -7.14
C ALA A 32 6.02 -4.27 -7.87
N ILE A 33 5.69 -3.53 -8.94
CA ILE A 33 6.66 -2.74 -9.69
C ILE A 33 7.03 -1.50 -8.87
N PRO A 34 8.33 -1.20 -8.68
CA PRO A 34 8.75 0.05 -8.05
C PRO A 34 8.23 1.27 -8.80
N HIS A 35 7.74 2.26 -8.05
CA HIS A 35 7.22 3.51 -8.59
C HIS A 35 7.91 4.68 -7.87
N PRO A 36 8.19 5.82 -8.55
CA PRO A 36 8.77 7.01 -7.92
C PRO A 36 7.73 7.79 -7.08
N ALA A 37 7.00 7.09 -6.22
CA ALA A 37 6.00 7.64 -5.31
C ALA A 37 5.96 6.83 -4.01
N VAL A 38 5.62 7.50 -2.91
CA VAL A 38 5.32 6.80 -1.66
C VAL A 38 3.96 6.15 -1.82
N THR A 39 3.88 4.84 -1.59
CA THR A 39 2.64 4.08 -1.79
C THR A 39 2.02 3.77 -0.44
N VAL A 40 0.83 4.27 -0.19
CA VAL A 40 -0.01 3.90 0.94
C VAL A 40 -1.03 2.89 0.44
N ILE A 41 -1.22 1.80 1.16
CA ILE A 41 -2.31 0.86 0.92
C ILE A 41 -3.17 0.81 2.16
N VAL A 42 -4.47 1.02 1.99
CA VAL A 42 -5.48 0.83 3.02
C VAL A 42 -6.30 -0.37 2.61
N GLU A 43 -6.23 -1.45 3.38
CA GLU A 43 -7.08 -2.63 3.19
C GLU A 43 -8.45 -2.40 3.81
N PHE A 44 -9.48 -3.07 3.29
CA PHE A 44 -10.85 -3.04 3.82
C PHE A 44 -11.37 -4.47 3.97
N GLY A 45 -12.17 -4.69 5.02
CA GLY A 45 -12.87 -5.96 5.26
C GLY A 45 -11.97 -7.10 5.71
N GLU A 46 -12.52 -8.32 5.69
CA GLU A 46 -11.89 -9.53 6.28
C GLU A 46 -10.79 -10.16 5.39
N ARG A 47 -10.52 -9.59 4.21
CA ARG A 47 -9.63 -10.19 3.19
C ARG A 47 -8.40 -9.32 2.98
N SER A 48 -7.25 -9.86 3.35
CA SER A 48 -5.94 -9.18 3.33
C SER A 48 -4.99 -9.81 2.31
N PHE A 49 -4.05 -9.03 1.78
CA PHE A 49 -2.88 -9.58 1.09
C PHE A 49 -1.66 -9.64 2.03
N ASP A 50 -0.73 -10.54 1.74
CA ASP A 50 0.55 -10.63 2.45
C ASP A 50 1.67 -10.14 1.54
N ILE A 51 2.27 -8.99 1.84
CA ILE A 51 3.47 -8.51 1.13
C ILE A 51 4.71 -9.11 1.78
N ARG A 52 5.51 -9.83 0.99
CA ARG A 52 6.85 -10.28 1.36
C ARG A 52 7.90 -9.36 0.76
N GLU A 53 8.68 -8.74 1.61
CA GLU A 53 9.89 -8.04 1.22
C GLU A 53 11.01 -9.03 0.92
N ARG A 54 11.96 -8.61 0.08
CA ARG A 54 13.17 -9.39 -0.24
C ARG A 54 14.02 -9.69 1.00
N GLY A 55 13.89 -8.88 2.07
CA GLY A 55 14.53 -9.12 3.37
C GLY A 55 13.84 -10.17 4.25
N GLY A 56 12.78 -10.83 3.76
CA GLY A 56 12.05 -11.87 4.50
C GLY A 56 10.97 -11.35 5.45
N ARG A 57 10.88 -10.02 5.65
CA ARG A 57 9.77 -9.39 6.37
C ARG A 57 8.47 -9.59 5.59
N SER A 58 7.42 -9.97 6.31
CA SER A 58 6.06 -10.03 5.78
C SER A 58 5.20 -8.97 6.45
N HIS A 59 4.39 -8.29 5.65
CA HIS A 59 3.43 -7.29 6.09
C HIS A 59 2.04 -7.72 5.67
N ARG A 60 1.10 -7.62 6.60
CA ARG A 60 -0.32 -7.91 6.40
C ARG A 60 -1.09 -6.68 6.87
N GLY A 61 -2.21 -6.36 6.23
CA GLY A 61 -2.97 -5.17 6.57
C GLY A 61 -2.50 -3.92 5.81
N SER A 62 -3.03 -2.79 6.25
CA SER A 62 -2.72 -1.48 5.71
C SER A 62 -1.27 -1.07 5.99
N LEU A 63 -0.60 -0.46 4.99
CA LEU A 63 0.83 -0.18 5.04
C LEU A 63 1.23 1.05 4.24
N VAL A 64 2.45 1.54 4.51
CA VAL A 64 3.18 2.50 3.67
C VAL A 64 4.45 1.87 3.15
N ARG A 65 4.72 2.08 1.87
CA ARG A 65 5.98 1.76 1.21
C ARG A 65 6.67 3.06 0.79
N GLY A 66 7.89 3.25 1.30
CA GLY A 66 8.73 4.40 1.02
C GLY A 66 9.27 4.45 -0.43
N LEU A 67 10.01 5.51 -0.73
CA LEU A 67 10.61 5.73 -2.04
C LEU A 67 11.76 4.77 -2.31
N ALA A 68 11.98 4.45 -3.59
CA ALA A 68 13.08 3.57 -4.02
C ALA A 68 13.07 2.16 -3.37
N GLY A 69 11.93 1.74 -2.81
CA GLY A 69 11.76 0.35 -2.37
C GLY A 69 11.96 -0.61 -3.55
N GLY A 70 12.71 -1.69 -3.32
CA GLY A 70 12.93 -2.73 -4.33
C GLY A 70 11.63 -3.39 -4.78
N ALA A 71 11.70 -4.22 -5.82
CA ALA A 71 10.57 -5.07 -6.17
C ALA A 71 10.20 -5.97 -4.97
N SER A 72 8.93 -5.98 -4.60
CA SER A 72 8.37 -6.86 -3.57
C SER A 72 7.40 -7.84 -4.20
N GLU A 73 7.25 -8.99 -3.55
CA GLU A 73 6.30 -10.02 -3.96
C GLU A 73 5.14 -10.00 -2.97
N ALA A 74 3.93 -9.87 -3.48
CA ALA A 74 2.71 -9.97 -2.70
C ALA A 74 2.04 -11.31 -2.99
N ARG A 75 1.73 -12.06 -1.95
CA ARG A 75 0.82 -13.20 -2.05
C ARG A 75 -0.59 -12.67 -1.87
N VAL A 76 -1.39 -12.77 -2.92
CA VAL A 76 -2.76 -12.25 -2.95
C VAL A 76 -3.72 -13.39 -3.24
N GLU A 77 -4.60 -13.70 -2.29
CA GLU A 77 -5.72 -14.63 -2.49
C GLU A 77 -6.99 -13.87 -2.87
N ALA A 78 -7.36 -12.92 -2.02
CA ALA A 78 -8.37 -11.91 -2.29
C ALA A 78 -8.01 -10.66 -1.49
N ALA A 79 -8.36 -9.49 -2.02
CA ALA A 79 -8.11 -8.23 -1.33
C ALA A 79 -9.13 -7.19 -1.77
N GLU A 80 -9.56 -6.35 -0.83
CA GLU A 80 -10.21 -5.09 -1.12
C GLU A 80 -9.36 -3.99 -0.51
N CYS A 81 -8.85 -3.10 -1.35
CA CYS A 81 -7.95 -2.06 -0.86
C CYS A 81 -8.00 -0.79 -1.71
N VAL A 82 -7.56 0.31 -1.13
CA VAL A 82 -7.28 1.55 -1.84
C VAL A 82 -5.78 1.76 -1.80
N GLN A 83 -5.18 1.87 -2.98
CA GLN A 83 -3.82 2.33 -3.14
C GLN A 83 -3.84 3.84 -3.34
N VAL A 84 -3.02 4.54 -2.56
CA VAL A 84 -2.71 5.96 -2.73
C VAL A 84 -1.24 6.11 -3.05
N ARG A 85 -0.91 6.73 -4.17
CA ARG A 85 0.44 7.13 -4.53
C ARG A 85 0.62 8.61 -4.25
N LEU A 86 1.49 8.91 -3.29
CA LEU A 86 1.83 10.26 -2.90
C LEU A 86 3.11 10.69 -3.61
N SER A 87 3.05 11.87 -4.23
CA SER A 87 4.23 12.58 -4.69
C SER A 87 5.19 12.79 -3.52
N PRO A 88 6.51 12.62 -3.73
CA PRO A 88 7.52 12.95 -2.73
C PRO A 88 7.37 14.36 -2.14
N LEU A 89 6.76 15.29 -2.88
CA LEU A 89 6.56 16.68 -2.45
C LEU A 89 5.46 16.81 -1.38
N VAL A 90 4.43 15.97 -1.41
CA VAL A 90 3.27 16.07 -0.49
C VAL A 90 3.30 15.03 0.61
N ALA A 91 4.03 13.92 0.40
CA ALA A 91 4.08 12.80 1.32
C ALA A 91 4.55 13.18 2.76
N PRO A 92 5.60 14.00 2.98
CA PRO A 92 5.98 14.37 4.34
C PRO A 92 4.87 15.07 5.12
N ALA A 93 4.16 15.99 4.46
CA ALA A 93 3.09 16.76 5.08
C ALA A 93 1.87 15.89 5.42
N LEU A 94 1.60 14.84 4.64
CA LEU A 94 0.49 13.92 4.86
C LEU A 94 0.81 12.81 5.86
N LEU A 95 2.03 12.27 5.82
CA LEU A 95 2.44 11.16 6.68
C LEU A 95 2.90 11.64 8.06
N GLY A 96 3.24 12.93 8.19
CA GLY A 96 3.70 13.53 9.44
C GLY A 96 5.17 13.23 9.76
N LEU A 97 5.96 12.78 8.78
CA LEU A 97 7.37 12.44 8.98
C LEU A 97 8.24 12.69 7.73
N PRO A 98 9.56 12.92 7.90
CA PRO A 98 10.50 13.06 6.79
C PRO A 98 10.68 11.77 5.98
N LEU A 99 10.61 11.85 4.65
CA LEU A 99 10.74 10.66 3.78
C LEU A 99 12.03 9.84 3.96
N ALA A 100 13.10 10.47 4.45
CA ALA A 100 14.34 9.79 4.78
C ALA A 100 14.15 8.70 5.85
N GLU A 101 13.18 8.84 6.74
CA GLU A 101 12.88 7.86 7.79
C GLU A 101 12.13 6.64 7.26
N LEU A 102 11.32 6.80 6.20
CA LEU A 102 10.69 5.67 5.51
C LEU A 102 11.67 4.93 4.59
N GLY A 103 12.64 5.66 4.01
CA GLY A 103 13.57 5.08 3.04
C GLY A 103 12.83 4.30 1.95
N GLY A 104 13.26 3.06 1.70
CA GLY A 104 12.57 2.10 0.83
C GLY A 104 11.83 0.99 1.59
N ALA A 105 11.60 1.16 2.89
CA ALA A 105 10.96 0.16 3.74
C ALA A 105 9.44 0.11 3.52
N VAL A 106 8.86 -1.04 3.84
CA VAL A 106 7.44 -1.21 4.12
C VAL A 106 7.21 -1.11 5.63
N VAL A 107 6.23 -0.32 6.04
CA VAL A 107 5.88 -0.01 7.42
C VAL A 107 4.36 -0.16 7.57
N GLY A 108 3.88 -0.75 8.67
CA GLY A 108 2.45 -0.84 8.94
C GLY A 108 1.84 0.54 9.23
N LEU A 109 0.55 0.75 8.93
CA LEU A 109 -0.11 2.01 9.30
C LEU A 109 -0.22 2.20 10.82
N ASP A 110 -0.33 1.11 11.57
CA ASP A 110 -0.31 1.08 13.03
C ASP A 110 1.05 1.51 13.59
N GLU A 111 2.15 1.07 12.96
CA GLU A 111 3.52 1.49 13.31
C GLU A 111 3.72 2.99 13.00
N LEU A 112 3.06 3.50 11.95
CA LEU A 112 3.18 4.88 11.49
C LEU A 112 2.36 5.88 12.31
N TRP A 113 1.07 5.59 12.51
CA TRP A 113 0.08 6.52 13.08
C TRP A 113 -0.50 6.02 14.41
N GLY A 114 -0.01 4.90 14.91
CA GLY A 114 -0.53 4.25 16.10
C GLY A 114 -1.74 3.33 15.80
N PRO A 115 -2.21 2.60 16.82
CA PRO A 115 -3.24 1.57 16.67
C PRO A 115 -4.59 2.11 16.18
N ASP A 116 -4.84 3.41 16.36
CA ASP A 116 -6.03 4.10 15.88
C ASP A 116 -6.16 4.09 14.33
N ALA A 117 -5.05 3.87 13.62
CA ALA A 117 -5.02 3.81 12.17
C ALA A 117 -5.84 2.64 11.59
N GLU A 118 -6.02 1.57 12.35
CA GLU A 118 -6.82 0.40 11.94
C GLU A 118 -8.32 0.72 11.86
N ARG A 119 -8.80 1.79 12.50
CA ARG A 119 -10.22 2.19 12.46
C ARG A 119 -10.62 2.91 11.16
N ALA A 120 -9.64 3.29 10.34
CA ALA A 120 -9.88 3.92 9.04
C ALA A 120 -10.05 2.90 7.90
N ALA A 121 -9.92 1.61 8.21
CA ALA A 121 -10.07 0.45 7.33
C ALA A 121 -11.45 -0.22 7.51
#